data_AF-A0A094DN04-F1
#
_entry.id   AF-A0A094DN04-F1
#
_cell.length_a   1.000
_cell.length_b   1.000
_cell.length_c   1.000
_cell.angle_alpha   90.00
_cell.angle_beta   90.00
_cell.angle_gamma   90.00
#
_symmetry.space_group_name_H-M   'P 1'
#
loop_
_entity.id
_entity.type
_entity.pdbx_description
1 polymer ?
#
loop_
_entity_poly.entity_id
_entity_poly.type
_entity_poly.pdbx_seq_one_letter_code
_entity_poly.pdbx_strand_id
1 'polypeptide(L)'
;MTSQMSPPGGSQLDSVGQRPQAAREPTELHEEMAQPVAYVEKRIVMSCHCNRINGTFRFLPSRAFSKSGMVEIDINHHYDSRKFSGQLAVSYFPSCQPEVLILTKTVCFRLGEGKHDPTLYFCPVCGCHLFKEEWETIDGEVFGPTWTVATGVVEQMPKTFTISRHINVNQTGDGGLSIWMRARNDNTIIPTDIIEQNSMSLPAKGYAPWSPTPYANPPGPGYTKGDTLEASCFCGTVKFHVTRPTQASTLPKSQYPDLMIPYHTKSDKIPNPEDKKWWIRGPHPDNAGPGKDRYLAGTCACTSCRRCSGFDIQSWAFIPRANIFMRHSKKQSMGLDFSNLPAGMLRSYSSSPGVTREFCPGCGATVFWHNTDRPELIDVSVGLFNDPKGVRAEDWLDWWAERVSFAEDRCEASGLLWDPVTCLATGLKGYIEARAGVGRSMKN
;
A
#
# COMPACT_ATOMS: atom_id res chain seq x y z
N MET A 1 -5.10 -53.89 27.26
CA MET A 1 -5.76 -52.61 26.91
C MET A 1 -4.66 -51.58 26.71
N THR A 2 -4.19 -51.45 25.48
CA THR A 2 -3.09 -50.56 25.11
C THR A 2 -3.17 -50.32 23.60
N SER A 3 -2.99 -49.04 23.21
CA SER A 3 -2.70 -48.55 21.85
C SER A 3 -3.92 -48.50 20.90
N GLN A 4 -4.26 -47.41 20.19
CA GLN A 4 -3.46 -46.37 19.55
C GLN A 4 -4.22 -45.03 19.53
N MET A 5 -3.56 -43.93 19.92
CA MET A 5 -3.95 -42.57 19.52
C MET A 5 -3.06 -42.19 18.34
N SER A 6 -3.68 -41.86 17.20
CA SER A 6 -3.00 -41.34 16.02
C SER A 6 -2.29 -40.01 16.36
N PRO A 7 -1.08 -39.76 15.85
CA PRO A 7 -0.39 -38.51 16.10
C PRO A 7 -1.11 -37.35 15.40
N PRO A 8 -1.12 -36.13 15.99
CA PRO A 8 -1.64 -34.96 15.31
C PRO A 8 -0.79 -34.69 14.07
N GLY A 9 -1.45 -34.58 12.92
CA GLY A 9 -0.82 -34.30 11.63
C GLY A 9 0.06 -33.07 11.73
N GLY A 10 1.37 -33.28 11.56
CA GLY A 10 2.34 -32.20 11.41
C GLY A 10 1.94 -31.35 10.21
N SER A 11 1.65 -30.08 10.46
CA SER A 11 1.52 -29.07 9.43
C SER A 11 2.85 -29.00 8.67
N GLN A 12 2.85 -29.44 7.41
CA GLN A 12 3.90 -29.13 6.44
C GLN A 12 3.95 -27.60 6.23
N LEU A 13 4.72 -26.91 7.07
CA LEU A 13 5.06 -25.50 6.94
C LEU A 13 6.59 -25.40 6.89
N ASP A 14 7.18 -25.94 5.82
CA ASP A 14 8.57 -25.65 5.40
C ASP A 14 8.86 -26.16 3.96
N SER A 15 7.86 -26.11 3.09
CA SER A 15 8.02 -26.14 1.63
C SER A 15 7.19 -24.98 1.11
N VAL A 16 7.74 -23.89 0.55
CA VAL A 16 8.49 -23.90 -0.70
C VAL A 16 9.51 -22.75 -0.71
N GLY A 17 10.78 -23.09 -0.95
CA GLY A 17 11.78 -22.13 -1.42
C GLY A 17 11.48 -21.72 -2.86
N GLN A 18 10.41 -20.94 -3.08
CA GLN A 18 10.09 -20.44 -4.41
C GLN A 18 11.12 -19.38 -4.82
N ARG A 19 11.77 -19.65 -5.96
CA ARG A 19 12.66 -18.69 -6.62
C ARG A 19 11.90 -17.40 -6.90
N PRO A 20 12.59 -16.25 -7.02
CA PRO A 20 12.03 -15.04 -7.63
C PRO A 20 11.23 -15.42 -8.88
N GLN A 21 9.93 -15.19 -8.85
CA GLN A 21 9.07 -15.44 -10.01
C GLN A 21 9.04 -14.17 -10.87
N ALA A 22 9.44 -14.32 -12.14
CA ALA A 22 9.42 -13.22 -13.09
C ALA A 22 7.99 -12.94 -13.56
N ALA A 23 7.72 -11.67 -13.87
CA ALA A 23 6.53 -11.29 -14.62
C ALA A 23 6.54 -11.96 -15.99
N ARG A 24 5.35 -12.24 -16.52
CA ARG A 24 5.16 -12.94 -17.79
C ARG A 24 4.37 -12.07 -18.76
N GLU A 25 4.46 -12.41 -20.04
CA GLU A 25 3.53 -11.88 -21.02
C GLU A 25 2.14 -12.51 -20.81
N PRO A 26 1.05 -11.77 -21.05
CA PRO A 26 -0.31 -12.27 -20.86
C PRO A 26 -0.75 -13.13 -22.06
N THR A 27 -0.17 -14.32 -22.19
CA THR A 27 -0.44 -15.26 -23.31
C THR A 27 -1.63 -16.19 -23.05
N GLU A 28 -1.97 -16.42 -21.79
CA GLU A 28 -3.11 -17.24 -21.35
C GLU A 28 -4.29 -16.30 -21.05
N LEU A 29 -5.04 -15.89 -22.08
CA LEU A 29 -6.26 -15.12 -21.88
C LEU A 29 -7.45 -16.08 -21.83
N HIS A 30 -8.14 -16.09 -20.69
CA HIS A 30 -9.41 -16.78 -20.54
C HIS A 30 -10.54 -15.86 -20.99
N GLU A 31 -11.52 -16.41 -21.72
CA GLU A 31 -12.72 -15.65 -22.06
C GLU A 31 -13.48 -15.31 -20.77
N GLU A 32 -13.85 -14.03 -20.63
CA GLU A 32 -14.72 -13.60 -19.54
C GLU A 32 -16.04 -14.38 -19.55
N MET A 33 -16.56 -14.65 -18.36
CA MET A 33 -17.89 -15.20 -18.20
C MET A 33 -18.94 -14.30 -18.86
N ALA A 34 -19.84 -14.90 -19.66
CA ALA A 34 -20.98 -14.20 -20.20
C ALA A 34 -21.88 -13.70 -19.06
N GLN A 35 -22.03 -12.38 -18.94
CA GLN A 35 -22.83 -11.74 -17.91
C GLN A 35 -23.51 -10.49 -18.45
N PRO A 36 -24.69 -10.10 -17.91
CA PRO A 36 -25.31 -8.83 -18.26
C PRO A 36 -24.38 -7.66 -17.92
N VAL A 37 -24.42 -6.63 -18.76
CA VAL A 37 -23.64 -5.41 -18.58
C VAL A 37 -24.56 -4.21 -18.46
N ALA A 38 -24.20 -3.25 -17.61
CA ALA A 38 -24.90 -1.99 -17.46
C ALA A 38 -24.08 -0.84 -18.06
N TYR A 39 -24.77 0.08 -18.72
CA TYR A 39 -24.17 1.29 -19.26
C TYR A 39 -23.88 2.30 -18.15
N VAL A 40 -22.69 2.87 -18.15
CA VAL A 40 -22.31 3.97 -17.25
C VAL A 40 -22.36 5.28 -18.01
N GLU A 41 -23.24 6.20 -17.58
CA GLU A 41 -23.51 7.46 -18.27
C GLU A 41 -22.24 8.29 -18.52
N LYS A 42 -21.37 8.37 -17.50
CA LYS A 42 -20.05 8.98 -17.61
C LYS A 42 -19.01 7.92 -17.92
N ARG A 43 -18.31 8.10 -19.04
CA ARG A 43 -17.15 7.26 -19.41
C ARG A 43 -16.12 7.25 -18.28
N ILE A 44 -15.63 6.06 -17.93
CA ILE A 44 -14.53 5.90 -16.98
C ILE A 44 -13.24 5.90 -17.79
N VAL A 45 -12.40 6.91 -17.60
CA VAL A 45 -11.09 7.01 -18.26
C VAL A 45 -10.02 6.49 -17.30
N MET A 46 -9.21 5.55 -17.77
CA MET A 46 -8.07 5.01 -17.00
C MET A 46 -6.75 5.23 -17.72
N SER A 47 -5.69 5.47 -16.96
CA SER A 47 -4.35 5.63 -17.52
C SER A 47 -3.25 5.41 -16.47
N CYS A 48 -2.26 4.56 -16.79
CA CYS A 48 -1.02 4.48 -16.01
C CYS A 48 -0.16 5.73 -16.22
N HIS A 49 0.84 5.96 -15.37
CA HIS A 49 1.64 7.21 -15.39
C HIS A 49 2.32 7.49 -16.73
N CYS A 50 2.94 6.47 -17.33
CA CYS A 50 3.65 6.61 -18.60
C CYS A 50 2.73 6.65 -19.83
N ASN A 51 1.40 6.58 -19.64
CA ASN A 51 0.38 6.50 -20.69
C ASN A 51 0.49 5.31 -21.66
N ARG A 52 1.46 4.39 -21.50
CA ARG A 52 1.56 3.17 -22.32
C ARG A 52 0.27 2.35 -22.31
N ILE A 53 -0.33 2.22 -21.14
CA ILE A 53 -1.65 1.59 -20.96
C ILE A 53 -2.62 2.69 -20.53
N ASN A 54 -3.62 2.90 -21.37
CA ASN A 54 -4.76 3.77 -21.15
C ASN A 54 -5.98 3.16 -21.86
N GLY A 55 -7.18 3.56 -21.44
CA GLY A 55 -8.41 3.06 -22.01
C GLY A 55 -9.64 3.71 -21.41
N THR A 56 -10.81 3.37 -21.96
CA THR A 56 -12.09 3.88 -21.49
C THR A 56 -13.10 2.76 -21.32
N PHE A 57 -13.85 2.79 -20.22
CA PHE A 57 -14.98 1.90 -20.00
C PHE A 57 -16.29 2.66 -20.12
N ARG A 58 -17.26 2.04 -20.80
CA ARG A 58 -18.66 2.48 -20.86
C ARG A 58 -19.64 1.47 -20.28
N PHE A 59 -19.15 0.28 -19.98
CA PHE A 59 -19.93 -0.83 -19.48
C PHE A 59 -19.22 -1.42 -18.28
N LEU A 60 -20.00 -1.79 -17.28
CA LEU A 60 -19.58 -2.58 -16.13
C LEU A 60 -20.47 -3.82 -16.06
N PRO A 61 -19.96 -4.94 -15.56
CA PRO A 61 -20.78 -6.12 -15.36
C PRO A 61 -21.85 -5.83 -14.30
N SER A 62 -23.03 -6.44 -14.41
CA SER A 62 -24.13 -6.20 -13.46
C SER A 62 -23.74 -6.51 -12.02
N ARG A 63 -22.83 -7.46 -11.78
CA ARG A 63 -22.26 -7.77 -10.45
C ARG A 63 -21.51 -6.59 -9.81
N ALA A 64 -21.11 -5.59 -10.61
CA ALA A 64 -20.48 -4.39 -10.09
C ALA A 64 -21.43 -3.55 -9.23
N PHE A 65 -22.75 -3.70 -9.42
CA PHE A 65 -23.75 -2.86 -8.79
C PHE A 65 -24.43 -3.59 -7.63
N SER A 66 -24.48 -2.93 -6.47
CA SER A 66 -25.29 -3.38 -5.35
C SER A 66 -26.77 -3.18 -5.61
N LYS A 67 -27.64 -3.64 -4.69
CA LYS A 67 -29.09 -3.48 -4.79
C LYS A 67 -29.55 -2.02 -4.88
N SER A 68 -28.73 -1.08 -4.40
CA SER A 68 -29.00 0.37 -4.52
C SER A 68 -28.54 0.97 -5.85
N GLY A 69 -28.00 0.16 -6.77
CA GLY A 69 -27.45 0.63 -8.04
C GLY A 69 -26.10 1.35 -7.91
N MET A 70 -25.42 1.20 -6.77
CA MET A 70 -24.09 1.79 -6.53
C MET A 70 -23.00 0.74 -6.78
N VAL A 71 -21.87 1.17 -7.32
CA VAL A 71 -20.64 0.37 -7.37
C VAL A 71 -19.90 0.51 -6.06
N GLU A 72 -19.83 -0.59 -5.33
CA GLU A 72 -19.23 -0.65 -4.00
C GLU A 72 -17.77 -1.08 -4.09
N ILE A 73 -16.87 -0.26 -3.56
CA ILE A 73 -15.42 -0.50 -3.55
C ILE A 73 -15.00 -0.85 -2.13
N ASP A 74 -14.32 -1.98 -1.98
CA ASP A 74 -13.68 -2.38 -0.74
C ASP A 74 -12.22 -1.90 -0.72
N ILE A 75 -11.79 -1.38 0.42
CA ILE A 75 -10.38 -1.05 0.69
C ILE A 75 -9.76 -2.28 1.36
N ASN A 76 -8.90 -2.98 0.63
CA ASN A 76 -8.32 -4.24 1.05
C ASN A 76 -6.94 -4.04 1.72
N HIS A 77 -6.81 -4.55 2.95
CA HIS A 77 -5.60 -4.48 3.78
C HIS A 77 -4.85 -5.82 3.86
N HIS A 78 -5.22 -6.80 3.02
CA HIS A 78 -4.65 -8.15 3.02
C HIS A 78 -3.12 -8.11 2.94
N TYR A 79 -2.46 -9.02 3.67
CA TYR A 79 -1.01 -9.11 3.71
C TYR A 79 -0.41 -9.18 2.30
N ASP A 80 -0.91 -10.10 1.45
CA ASP A 80 -0.41 -10.26 0.08
C ASP A 80 -0.59 -9.01 -0.77
N SER A 81 -1.72 -8.31 -0.61
CA SER A 81 -1.99 -7.05 -1.31
C SER A 81 -0.96 -5.99 -1.00
N ARG A 82 -0.53 -5.89 0.26
CA ARG A 82 0.57 -4.99 0.62
C ARG A 82 1.88 -5.40 -0.06
N LYS A 83 2.17 -6.71 -0.08
CA LYS A 83 3.43 -7.25 -0.60
C LYS A 83 3.55 -7.19 -2.11
N PHE A 84 2.46 -7.37 -2.86
CA PHE A 84 2.52 -7.29 -4.32
C PHE A 84 2.48 -5.86 -4.84
N SER A 85 1.92 -4.91 -4.08
CA SER A 85 1.73 -3.51 -4.52
C SER A 85 2.73 -2.52 -3.92
N GLY A 86 3.29 -2.82 -2.75
CA GLY A 86 4.04 -1.86 -1.93
C GLY A 86 3.17 -0.87 -1.16
N GLN A 87 1.84 -0.96 -1.27
CA GLN A 87 0.89 -0.10 -0.56
C GLN A 87 0.52 -0.68 0.81
N LEU A 88 -0.02 0.14 1.71
CA LEU A 88 -0.65 -0.38 2.93
C LEU A 88 -2.07 -0.89 2.71
N ALA A 89 -2.74 -0.41 1.66
CA ALA A 89 -4.04 -0.90 1.23
C ALA A 89 -4.20 -0.74 -0.29
N VAL A 90 -5.02 -1.59 -0.90
CA VAL A 90 -5.35 -1.55 -2.32
C VAL A 90 -6.86 -1.50 -2.49
N SER A 91 -7.32 -0.95 -3.61
CA SER A 91 -8.74 -0.89 -3.94
C SER A 91 -8.95 -1.16 -5.42
N TYR A 92 -9.96 -1.96 -5.70
CA TYR A 92 -10.35 -2.39 -7.03
C TYR A 92 -11.86 -2.29 -7.17
N PHE A 93 -12.35 -2.06 -8.38
CA PHE A 93 -13.77 -2.18 -8.70
C PHE A 93 -14.00 -3.22 -9.80
N PRO A 94 -15.12 -3.96 -9.78
CA PRO A 94 -15.47 -4.90 -10.84
C PRO A 94 -15.54 -4.24 -12.22
N SER A 95 -14.96 -4.88 -13.22
CA SER A 95 -15.00 -4.46 -14.62
C SER A 95 -15.29 -5.64 -15.55
N CYS A 96 -15.58 -5.32 -16.81
CA CYS A 96 -15.47 -6.30 -17.89
C CYS A 96 -13.99 -6.60 -18.16
N GLN A 97 -13.72 -7.67 -18.89
CA GLN A 97 -12.40 -7.99 -19.40
C GLN A 97 -11.86 -6.84 -20.25
N PRO A 98 -10.65 -6.35 -19.99
CA PRO A 98 -10.03 -5.34 -20.83
C PRO A 98 -9.77 -5.89 -22.23
N GLU A 99 -9.83 -5.03 -23.25
CA GLU A 99 -9.53 -5.41 -24.63
C GLU A 99 -8.16 -6.09 -24.74
N VAL A 100 -8.05 -7.10 -25.60
CA VAL A 100 -6.80 -7.85 -25.82
C VAL A 100 -5.63 -6.92 -26.18
N LEU A 101 -5.88 -5.87 -26.95
CA LEU A 101 -4.89 -4.86 -27.32
C LEU A 101 -4.39 -4.02 -26.13
N ILE A 102 -5.19 -3.90 -25.06
CA ILE A 102 -4.78 -3.25 -23.80
C ILE A 102 -3.97 -4.24 -22.98
N LEU A 103 -4.44 -5.49 -22.83
CA LEU A 103 -3.77 -6.53 -22.05
C LEU A 103 -2.37 -6.84 -22.60
N THR A 104 -2.19 -6.96 -23.91
CA THR A 104 -0.89 -7.21 -24.55
C THR A 104 0.17 -6.12 -24.29
N LYS A 105 -0.23 -4.93 -23.82
CA LYS A 105 0.70 -3.86 -23.42
C LYS A 105 1.19 -3.99 -21.97
N THR A 106 0.59 -4.88 -21.19
CA THR A 106 0.91 -5.18 -19.78
C THR A 106 1.88 -6.35 -19.65
N VAL A 107 2.34 -6.60 -18.43
CA VAL A 107 2.89 -7.89 -17.98
C VAL A 107 2.04 -8.38 -16.82
N CYS A 108 2.06 -9.69 -16.56
CA CYS A 108 1.26 -10.29 -15.50
C CYS A 108 2.06 -11.13 -14.49
N PHE A 109 1.50 -11.26 -13.30
CA PHE A 109 2.03 -12.04 -12.20
C PHE A 109 0.89 -12.78 -11.49
N ARG A 110 1.00 -14.11 -11.38
CA ARG A 110 0.02 -14.95 -10.68
C ARG A 110 0.40 -15.09 -9.21
N LEU A 111 -0.56 -14.87 -8.31
CA LEU A 111 -0.32 -14.88 -6.86
C LEU A 111 -0.03 -16.27 -6.29
N GLY A 112 -0.29 -17.34 -7.04
CA GLY A 112 0.07 -18.70 -6.63
C GLY A 112 0.32 -19.63 -7.81
N GLU A 113 0.47 -20.91 -7.52
CA GLU A 113 0.73 -21.97 -8.51
C GLU A 113 -0.55 -22.60 -9.05
N GLY A 114 -1.69 -22.37 -8.41
CA GLY A 114 -3.00 -22.84 -8.82
C GLY A 114 -3.46 -22.16 -10.11
N LYS A 115 -4.12 -22.93 -10.97
CA LYS A 115 -4.65 -22.44 -12.26
C LYS A 115 -5.62 -21.26 -12.10
N HIS A 116 -6.33 -21.19 -10.97
CA HIS A 116 -7.36 -20.20 -10.69
C HIS A 116 -6.92 -19.15 -9.68
N ASP A 117 -5.63 -19.11 -9.33
CA ASP A 117 -5.11 -18.09 -8.43
C ASP A 117 -5.16 -16.72 -9.11
N PRO A 118 -5.40 -15.63 -8.35
CA PRO A 118 -5.50 -14.30 -8.91
C PRO A 118 -4.27 -13.91 -9.75
N THR A 119 -4.53 -13.28 -10.89
CA THR A 119 -3.48 -12.79 -11.78
C THR A 119 -3.51 -11.26 -11.84
N LEU A 120 -2.39 -10.64 -11.48
CA LEU A 120 -2.21 -9.19 -11.49
C LEU A 120 -1.64 -8.74 -12.83
N TYR A 121 -2.16 -7.66 -13.39
CA TYR A 121 -1.67 -7.05 -14.64
C TYR A 121 -1.16 -5.65 -14.35
N PHE A 122 0.10 -5.39 -14.71
CA PHE A 122 0.76 -4.13 -14.42
C PHE A 122 1.59 -3.62 -15.61
N CYS A 123 1.89 -2.33 -15.59
CA CYS A 123 2.67 -1.69 -16.63
C CYS A 123 4.15 -2.08 -16.52
N PRO A 124 4.77 -2.66 -17.57
CA PRO A 124 6.19 -3.02 -17.53
C PRO A 124 7.13 -1.80 -17.54
N VAL A 125 6.61 -0.58 -17.78
CA VAL A 125 7.41 0.65 -17.83
C VAL A 125 7.40 1.37 -16.50
N CYS A 126 6.22 1.62 -15.92
CA CYS A 126 6.08 2.43 -14.70
C CYS A 126 5.67 1.64 -13.45
N GLY A 127 5.47 0.32 -13.54
CA GLY A 127 5.10 -0.54 -12.41
C GLY A 127 3.62 -0.50 -12.01
N CYS A 128 2.85 0.41 -12.59
CA CYS A 128 1.45 0.63 -12.24
C CYS A 128 0.58 -0.60 -12.40
N HIS A 129 -0.05 -1.05 -11.31
CA HIS A 129 -1.11 -2.05 -11.35
C HIS A 129 -2.36 -1.47 -12.01
N LEU A 130 -2.93 -2.22 -12.95
CA LEU A 130 -4.13 -1.79 -13.69
C LEU A 130 -5.29 -2.75 -13.48
N PHE A 131 -5.05 -4.04 -13.65
CA PHE A 131 -6.10 -5.05 -13.60
C PHE A 131 -5.75 -6.19 -12.67
N LYS A 132 -6.78 -6.88 -12.21
CA LYS A 132 -6.67 -8.15 -11.52
C LYS A 132 -7.76 -9.08 -12.06
N GLU A 133 -7.33 -10.23 -12.57
CA GLU A 133 -8.20 -11.36 -12.91
C GLU A 133 -8.32 -12.26 -11.69
N GLU A 134 -9.55 -12.61 -11.32
CA GLU A 134 -9.88 -13.52 -10.21
C GLU A 134 -10.87 -14.57 -10.68
N TRP A 135 -10.89 -15.72 -10.03
CA TRP A 135 -11.80 -16.80 -10.37
C TRP A 135 -12.85 -16.96 -9.28
N GLU A 136 -14.11 -16.76 -9.63
CA GLU A 136 -15.22 -16.69 -8.69
C GLU A 136 -16.43 -17.45 -9.22
N THR A 137 -17.30 -17.90 -8.32
CA THR A 137 -18.62 -18.43 -8.68
C THR A 137 -19.64 -17.29 -8.67
N ILE A 138 -20.20 -16.95 -9.83
CA ILE A 138 -21.24 -15.93 -9.96
C ILE A 138 -22.61 -16.62 -9.83
N ASP A 139 -23.48 -16.03 -9.00
CA ASP A 139 -24.85 -16.46 -8.74
C ASP A 139 -25.01 -17.93 -8.31
N GLY A 140 -23.93 -18.55 -7.81
CA GLY A 140 -23.92 -19.95 -7.37
C GLY A 140 -23.92 -20.99 -8.49
N GLU A 141 -23.89 -20.56 -9.76
CA GLU A 141 -24.10 -21.46 -10.91
C GLU A 141 -22.85 -21.59 -11.80
N VAL A 142 -22.13 -20.49 -12.04
CA VAL A 142 -21.05 -20.48 -13.03
C VAL A 142 -19.75 -20.06 -12.37
N PHE A 143 -18.71 -20.88 -12.49
CA PHE A 143 -17.35 -20.58 -12.04
C PHE A 143 -16.49 -20.16 -13.22
N GLY A 144 -15.82 -19.02 -13.13
CA GLY A 144 -14.97 -18.52 -14.20
C GLY A 144 -14.23 -17.23 -13.86
N PRO A 145 -13.48 -16.69 -14.84
CA PRO A 145 -12.67 -15.51 -14.64
C PRO A 145 -13.54 -14.25 -14.58
N THR A 146 -13.20 -13.40 -13.63
CA THR A 146 -13.78 -12.08 -13.41
C THR A 146 -12.66 -11.04 -13.36
N TRP A 147 -12.99 -9.82 -13.73
CA TRP A 147 -12.01 -8.75 -13.86
C TRP A 147 -12.30 -7.60 -12.91
N THR A 148 -11.23 -6.97 -12.46
CA THR A 148 -11.31 -5.75 -11.67
C THR A 148 -10.26 -4.75 -12.11
N VAL A 149 -10.54 -3.46 -11.92
CA VAL A 149 -9.64 -2.34 -12.25
C VAL A 149 -9.19 -1.67 -10.98
N ALA A 150 -7.89 -1.38 -10.88
CA ALA A 150 -7.31 -0.66 -9.75
C ALA A 150 -7.82 0.80 -9.72
N THR A 151 -8.25 1.31 -8.57
CA THR A 151 -8.92 2.62 -8.51
C THR A 151 -8.00 3.79 -8.81
N GLY A 152 -6.70 3.67 -8.51
CA GLY A 152 -5.74 4.76 -8.67
C GLY A 152 -5.42 5.12 -10.12
N VAL A 153 -5.76 4.25 -11.09
CA VAL A 153 -5.59 4.56 -12.53
C VAL A 153 -6.76 5.34 -13.12
N VAL A 154 -7.88 5.48 -12.41
CA VAL A 154 -9.07 6.17 -12.92
C VAL A 154 -8.90 7.68 -12.77
N GLU A 155 -9.11 8.44 -13.85
CA GLU A 155 -8.97 9.90 -13.84
C GLU A 155 -10.05 10.57 -13.00
N GLN A 156 -11.30 10.16 -13.22
CA GLN A 156 -12.47 10.64 -12.50
C GLN A 156 -13.45 9.49 -12.26
N MET A 157 -13.81 9.27 -10.99
CA MET A 157 -14.79 8.26 -10.60
C MET A 157 -16.22 8.80 -10.76
N PRO A 158 -17.13 8.08 -11.48
CA PRO A 158 -18.53 8.46 -11.56
C PRO A 158 -19.22 8.52 -10.18
N LYS A 159 -20.32 9.29 -10.09
CA LYS A 159 -21.08 9.44 -8.84
C LYS A 159 -21.77 8.15 -8.36
N THR A 160 -21.78 7.12 -9.18
CA THR A 160 -22.31 5.81 -8.83
C THR A 160 -21.34 4.96 -8.00
N PHE A 161 -20.09 5.41 -7.78
CA PHE A 161 -19.07 4.64 -7.05
C PHE A 161 -18.90 5.10 -5.61
N THR A 162 -18.97 4.19 -4.64
CA THR A 162 -18.78 4.52 -3.22
C THR A 162 -17.82 3.54 -2.54
N ILE A 163 -17.12 3.99 -1.51
CA ILE A 163 -16.39 3.07 -0.63
C ILE A 163 -17.41 2.39 0.29
N SER A 164 -17.41 1.06 0.28
CA SER A 164 -18.33 0.26 1.09
C SER A 164 -17.74 -0.03 2.47
N ARG A 165 -16.55 -0.65 2.51
CA ARG A 165 -15.90 -1.10 3.76
C ARG A 165 -14.38 -1.23 3.65
N HIS A 166 -13.73 -1.41 4.80
CA HIS A 166 -12.37 -1.95 4.90
C HIS A 166 -12.44 -3.46 5.12
N ILE A 167 -11.66 -4.22 4.35
CA ILE A 167 -11.57 -5.69 4.46
C ILE A 167 -10.15 -6.14 4.76
N ASN A 168 -10.03 -7.32 5.38
CA ASN A 168 -8.80 -7.94 5.87
C ASN A 168 -8.05 -7.07 6.89
N VAL A 169 -8.76 -6.25 7.67
CA VAL A 169 -8.15 -5.34 8.65
C VAL A 169 -7.51 -6.13 9.79
N ASN A 170 -8.08 -7.29 10.14
CA ASN A 170 -7.52 -8.19 11.15
C ASN A 170 -6.08 -8.66 10.84
N GLN A 171 -5.71 -8.72 9.56
CA GLN A 171 -4.35 -9.11 9.13
C GLN A 171 -3.31 -7.99 9.29
N THR A 172 -3.73 -6.79 9.67
CA THR A 172 -2.79 -5.66 9.78
C THR A 172 -2.03 -5.65 11.10
N GLY A 173 -2.54 -6.32 12.13
CA GLY A 173 -1.93 -6.34 13.46
C GLY A 173 -1.93 -4.99 14.21
N ASP A 174 -2.25 -3.88 13.54
CA ASP A 174 -2.36 -2.53 14.11
C ASP A 174 -3.60 -1.73 13.61
N GLY A 175 -4.41 -2.29 12.71
CA GLY A 175 -5.51 -1.64 12.00
C GLY A 175 -5.11 -1.01 10.65
N GLY A 176 -3.83 -1.01 10.28
CA GLY A 176 -3.34 -0.51 9.00
C GLY A 176 -3.76 0.93 8.70
N LEU A 177 -4.11 1.20 7.44
CA LEU A 177 -4.64 2.51 7.03
C LEU A 177 -6.09 2.75 7.47
N SER A 178 -6.85 1.70 7.83
CA SER A 178 -8.27 1.87 8.18
C SER A 178 -8.46 2.76 9.41
N ILE A 179 -7.46 2.81 10.29
CA ILE A 179 -7.45 3.71 11.47
C ILE A 179 -7.55 5.19 11.06
N TRP A 180 -6.91 5.58 9.96
CA TRP A 180 -6.96 6.96 9.46
C TRP A 180 -8.01 7.17 8.38
N MET A 181 -8.62 6.11 7.87
CA MET A 181 -9.63 6.15 6.81
C MET A 181 -11.01 5.72 7.31
N ARG A 182 -11.33 5.98 8.59
CA ARG A 182 -12.51 5.42 9.26
C ARG A 182 -13.84 6.08 8.86
N ALA A 183 -13.83 7.35 8.45
CA ALA A 183 -15.05 8.11 8.24
C ALA A 183 -15.05 8.81 6.87
N ARG A 184 -16.23 8.85 6.24
CA ARG A 184 -16.47 9.64 5.04
C ARG A 184 -16.55 11.13 5.39
N ASN A 185 -16.61 11.98 4.36
CA ASN A 185 -16.69 13.43 4.51
C ASN A 185 -17.95 13.90 5.27
N ASP A 186 -19.02 13.10 5.28
CA ASP A 186 -20.25 13.33 6.04
C ASP A 186 -20.21 12.77 7.48
N ASN A 187 -19.04 12.31 7.93
CA ASN A 187 -18.80 11.62 9.21
C ASN A 187 -19.46 10.24 9.33
N THR A 188 -20.05 9.68 8.26
CA THR A 188 -20.51 8.29 8.30
C THR A 188 -19.32 7.35 8.40
N ILE A 189 -19.43 6.35 9.26
CA ILE A 189 -18.37 5.36 9.47
C ILE A 189 -18.31 4.42 8.27
N ILE A 190 -17.08 4.13 7.82
CA ILE A 190 -16.79 3.07 6.88
C ILE A 190 -16.60 1.80 7.71
N PRO A 191 -17.48 0.80 7.58
CA PRO A 191 -17.38 -0.43 8.36
C PRO A 191 -16.07 -1.17 8.08
N THR A 192 -15.62 -1.95 9.06
CA THR A 192 -14.51 -2.89 8.93
C THR A 192 -15.04 -4.32 9.04
N ASP A 193 -14.28 -5.29 8.55
CA ASP A 193 -14.57 -6.73 8.69
C ASP A 193 -14.23 -7.29 10.08
N ILE A 194 -13.77 -6.44 11.00
CA ILE A 194 -13.59 -6.79 12.41
C ILE A 194 -14.92 -6.55 13.13
N ILE A 195 -15.46 -7.60 13.73
CA ILE A 195 -16.66 -7.51 14.57
C ILE A 195 -16.30 -6.64 15.80
N GLU A 196 -16.99 -5.51 15.97
CA GLU A 196 -16.88 -4.68 17.18
C GLU A 196 -17.25 -5.53 18.41
N GLN A 197 -16.25 -6.05 19.13
CA GLN A 197 -16.45 -6.50 20.49
C GLN A 197 -16.66 -5.26 21.36
N ASN A 198 -17.93 -5.01 21.72
CA ASN A 198 -18.47 -3.88 22.50
C ASN A 198 -19.01 -2.70 21.69
N SER A 199 -20.23 -2.92 21.17
CA SER A 199 -21.25 -1.92 20.93
C SER A 199 -21.76 -1.28 22.23
N MET A 200 -20.88 -0.64 23.01
CA MET A 200 -21.28 0.30 24.06
C MET A 200 -20.46 1.58 23.96
N SER A 201 -21.12 2.61 23.43
CA SER A 201 -20.73 4.02 23.46
C SER A 201 -19.35 4.37 22.88
N LEU A 202 -19.25 4.43 21.55
CA LEU A 202 -18.22 5.24 20.89
C LEU A 202 -18.91 6.46 20.27
N PRO A 203 -18.62 7.70 20.73
CA PRO A 203 -19.25 8.88 20.18
C PRO A 203 -18.86 9.05 18.71
N ALA A 204 -19.74 9.65 17.90
CA ALA A 204 -19.46 10.13 16.54
C ALA A 204 -18.36 11.22 16.45
N LYS A 205 -17.55 11.37 17.50
CA LYS A 205 -16.38 12.23 17.65
C LYS A 205 -15.44 11.53 18.63
N GLY A 206 -14.55 10.68 18.15
CA GLY A 206 -13.61 10.00 19.04
C GLY A 206 -12.95 8.78 18.41
N TYR A 207 -11.66 8.92 18.12
CA TYR A 207 -10.75 7.81 17.92
C TYR A 207 -10.93 6.78 19.05
N ALA A 208 -11.23 5.52 18.71
CA ALA A 208 -11.12 4.41 19.64
C ALA A 208 -9.72 3.83 19.46
N PRO A 209 -8.88 3.75 20.51
CA PRO A 209 -7.60 3.08 20.43
C PRO A 209 -7.81 1.65 19.97
N TRP A 210 -7.33 1.33 18.77
CA TRP A 210 -7.37 -0.04 18.29
C TRP A 210 -6.40 -0.86 19.14
N SER A 211 -6.91 -1.92 19.77
CA SER A 211 -6.11 -2.81 20.60
C SER A 211 -5.51 -3.90 19.71
N PRO A 212 -4.19 -4.17 19.79
CA PRO A 212 -3.53 -5.26 19.10
C PRO A 212 -4.29 -6.57 19.23
N THR A 213 -4.86 -7.06 18.13
CA THR A 213 -5.22 -8.47 18.02
C THR A 213 -3.92 -9.28 17.99
N PRO A 214 -3.68 -10.21 18.95
CA PRO A 214 -2.51 -11.06 18.94
C PRO A 214 -2.47 -11.85 17.62
N TYR A 215 -1.39 -11.69 16.87
CA TYR A 215 -1.15 -12.48 15.67
C TYR A 215 -1.03 -13.96 16.04
N ALA A 216 -1.77 -14.83 15.36
CA ALA A 216 -1.53 -16.27 15.40
C ALA A 216 -0.26 -16.58 14.60
N ASN A 217 0.82 -16.86 15.33
CA ASN A 217 2.11 -17.45 14.93
C ASN A 217 2.87 -16.80 13.75
N PRO A 218 3.97 -16.05 14.01
CA PRO A 218 4.95 -15.73 12.98
C PRO A 218 5.75 -16.99 12.55
N PRO A 219 6.17 -17.10 11.28
CA PRO A 219 7.00 -18.20 10.84
C PRO A 219 8.45 -18.06 11.33
N GLY A 220 8.91 -19.05 12.12
CA GLY A 220 10.33 -19.46 12.26
C GLY A 220 11.16 -18.83 13.40
N PRO A 221 11.84 -19.64 14.24
CA PRO A 221 12.77 -19.16 15.26
C PRO A 221 14.19 -19.04 14.69
N GLY A 222 14.67 -17.80 14.53
CA GLY A 222 16.03 -17.54 14.06
C GLY A 222 16.40 -16.05 14.00
N TYR A 223 15.96 -15.24 14.97
CA TYR A 223 16.17 -13.79 14.97
C TYR A 223 17.02 -13.34 16.15
N THR A 224 18.19 -12.76 15.87
CA THR A 224 18.97 -11.98 16.85
C THR A 224 18.67 -10.48 16.71
N LYS A 225 18.03 -9.93 17.75
CA LYS A 225 18.03 -8.54 18.29
C LYS A 225 17.76 -7.33 17.36
N GLY A 226 16.49 -6.94 17.25
CA GLY A 226 15.96 -5.58 17.52
C GLY A 226 16.41 -4.33 16.74
N ASP A 227 17.41 -4.40 15.85
CA ASP A 227 18.03 -3.23 15.20
C ASP A 227 17.95 -3.21 13.67
N THR A 228 17.20 -4.15 13.07
CA THR A 228 16.85 -4.12 11.64
C THR A 228 15.35 -4.34 11.42
N LEU A 229 14.79 -3.72 10.37
CA LEU A 229 13.43 -3.95 9.89
C LEU A 229 13.50 -4.55 8.48
N GLU A 230 12.98 -5.77 8.34
CA GLU A 230 12.96 -6.50 7.09
C GLU A 230 11.88 -5.98 6.14
N ALA A 231 12.14 -6.06 4.84
CA ALA A 231 11.18 -5.74 3.80
C ALA A 231 11.29 -6.69 2.61
N SER A 232 10.15 -7.00 2.01
CA SER A 232 10.10 -7.87 0.83
C SER A 232 8.84 -7.63 0.00
N CYS A 233 8.94 -7.81 -1.31
CA CYS A 233 7.77 -7.94 -2.17
C CYS A 233 7.21 -9.37 -2.16
N PHE A 234 6.01 -9.55 -2.72
CA PHE A 234 5.32 -10.84 -2.73
C PHE A 234 6.08 -11.92 -3.52
N CYS A 235 6.53 -11.62 -4.75
CA CYS A 235 7.20 -12.60 -5.61
C CYS A 235 8.63 -12.98 -5.16
N GLY A 236 9.13 -12.35 -4.08
CA GLY A 236 10.44 -12.64 -3.50
C GLY A 236 11.65 -12.08 -4.26
N THR A 237 11.45 -11.38 -5.39
CA THR A 237 12.54 -10.75 -6.18
C THR A 237 13.22 -9.63 -5.42
N VAL A 238 12.43 -8.77 -4.75
CA VAL A 238 12.94 -7.65 -3.95
C VAL A 238 12.91 -8.05 -2.49
N LYS A 239 14.08 -8.05 -1.87
CA LYS A 239 14.28 -8.22 -0.43
C LYS A 239 15.32 -7.21 0.02
N PHE A 240 15.06 -6.52 1.10
CA PHE A 240 16.01 -5.60 1.72
C PHE A 240 15.71 -5.49 3.20
N HIS A 241 16.60 -4.84 3.94
CA HIS A 241 16.33 -4.45 5.30
C HIS A 241 16.80 -3.01 5.52
N VAL A 242 16.23 -2.38 6.53
CA VAL A 242 16.66 -1.07 7.01
C VAL A 242 17.18 -1.17 8.42
N THR A 243 18.15 -0.32 8.76
CA THR A 243 18.72 -0.23 10.11
C THR A 243 18.12 0.96 10.86
N ARG A 244 18.28 1.03 12.18
CA ARG A 244 17.92 2.24 12.95
C ARG A 244 18.74 3.46 12.50
N PRO A 245 18.29 4.70 12.80
CA PRO A 245 19.11 5.89 12.58
C PRO A 245 20.51 5.73 13.21
N THR A 246 21.53 6.09 12.45
CA THR A 246 22.95 6.06 12.84
C THR A 246 23.55 7.45 12.63
N GLN A 247 24.82 7.63 12.99
CA GLN A 247 25.55 8.87 12.66
C GLN A 247 25.55 9.16 11.15
N ALA A 248 25.58 8.13 10.30
CA ALA A 248 25.51 8.32 8.85
C ALA A 248 24.14 8.86 8.39
N SER A 249 23.07 8.57 9.15
CA SER A 249 21.72 9.05 8.87
C SER A 249 21.59 10.57 8.98
N THR A 250 22.51 11.25 9.68
CA THR A 250 22.49 12.72 9.84
C THR A 250 23.25 13.45 8.75
N LEU A 251 23.99 12.74 7.89
CA LEU A 251 24.82 13.34 6.84
C LEU A 251 24.03 13.88 5.64
N PRO A 252 22.95 13.23 5.16
CA PRO A 252 22.16 13.76 4.05
C PRO A 252 21.65 15.17 4.32
N LYS A 253 21.41 15.92 3.25
CA LYS A 253 20.65 17.17 3.26
C LYS A 253 19.39 16.99 2.43
N SER A 254 18.32 17.67 2.83
CA SER A 254 17.06 17.64 2.11
C SER A 254 16.25 18.89 2.39
N GLN A 255 15.60 19.42 1.36
CA GLN A 255 14.45 20.31 1.49
C GLN A 255 13.36 19.67 2.36
N TYR A 256 12.47 20.49 2.92
CA TYR A 256 11.25 19.96 3.53
C TYR A 256 10.36 19.32 2.46
N PRO A 257 9.69 18.19 2.77
CA PRO A 257 8.74 17.58 1.85
C PRO A 257 7.41 18.34 1.88
N ASP A 258 6.60 18.17 0.82
CA ASP A 258 5.22 18.68 0.77
C ASP A 258 4.37 18.25 1.99
N LEU A 259 4.69 17.06 2.52
CA LEU A 259 4.10 16.50 3.73
C LEU A 259 4.18 17.48 4.93
N MET A 260 5.27 18.24 5.07
CA MET A 260 5.46 19.19 6.17
C MET A 260 5.19 20.64 5.75
N ILE A 261 5.61 21.03 4.54
CA ILE A 261 5.42 22.38 4.00
C ILE A 261 4.88 22.25 2.59
N PRO A 262 3.59 22.57 2.34
CA PRO A 262 2.98 22.38 1.03
C PRO A 262 3.72 23.18 -0.05
N TYR A 263 4.09 22.53 -1.15
CA TYR A 263 4.94 23.17 -2.18
C TYR A 263 4.27 24.34 -2.88
N HIS A 264 2.95 24.31 -3.02
CA HIS A 264 2.19 25.41 -3.61
C HIS A 264 2.29 26.72 -2.81
N THR A 265 2.63 26.66 -1.52
CA THR A 265 2.84 27.85 -0.68
C THR A 265 4.11 28.62 -1.02
N LYS A 266 5.07 27.97 -1.70
CA LYS A 266 6.37 28.55 -2.07
C LYS A 266 7.10 29.21 -0.89
N SER A 267 6.99 28.62 0.30
CA SER A 267 7.63 29.15 1.50
C SER A 267 9.17 29.14 1.39
N ASP A 268 9.81 30.23 1.80
CA ASP A 268 11.29 30.34 1.89
C ASP A 268 11.93 29.33 2.85
N LYS A 269 11.11 28.63 3.65
CA LYS A 269 11.58 27.54 4.52
C LYS A 269 11.78 26.23 3.77
N ILE A 270 11.14 26.02 2.62
CA ILE A 270 11.19 24.76 1.86
C ILE A 270 12.64 24.30 1.61
N PRO A 271 13.59 25.16 1.19
CA PRO A 271 14.99 24.77 1.00
C PRO A 271 15.70 24.23 2.25
N ASN A 272 15.11 24.37 3.45
CA ASN A 272 15.66 23.93 4.72
C ASN A 272 17.07 24.51 5.01
N PRO A 273 17.19 25.86 5.12
CA PRO A 273 18.49 26.52 5.30
C PRO A 273 19.21 26.12 6.59
N GLU A 274 18.46 25.68 7.61
CA GLU A 274 18.99 25.22 8.89
C GLU A 274 19.45 23.75 8.87
N ASP A 275 19.31 23.06 7.73
CA ASP A 275 19.68 21.65 7.55
C ASP A 275 19.08 20.72 8.62
N LYS A 276 17.80 20.97 8.98
CA LYS A 276 17.07 20.15 9.93
C LYS A 276 16.89 18.74 9.38
N LYS A 277 17.30 17.74 10.17
CA LYS A 277 17.20 16.31 9.84
C LYS A 277 15.80 15.77 10.12
N TRP A 278 14.80 16.35 9.48
CA TRP A 278 13.38 16.13 9.75
C TRP A 278 12.93 14.68 9.60
N TRP A 279 13.68 13.86 8.86
CA TRP A 279 13.44 12.42 8.71
C TRP A 279 13.84 11.60 9.93
N ILE A 280 14.68 12.13 10.84
CA ILE A 280 15.01 11.48 12.12
C ILE A 280 14.11 12.06 13.19
N ARG A 281 13.38 11.19 13.85
CA ARG A 281 12.36 11.55 14.84
C ARG A 281 12.81 10.98 16.18
N GLY A 282 12.95 11.86 17.17
CA GLY A 282 13.41 11.49 18.51
C GLY A 282 12.50 10.45 19.18
N PRO A 283 12.92 9.88 20.31
CA PRO A 283 12.14 8.89 21.04
C PRO A 283 10.76 9.43 21.44
N HIS A 284 9.70 8.64 21.21
CA HIS A 284 8.33 9.05 21.53
C HIS A 284 8.07 8.94 23.04
N PRO A 285 7.45 9.94 23.69
CA PRO A 285 7.09 9.88 25.11
C PRO A 285 6.05 8.79 25.50
N ASP A 286 5.43 8.10 24.53
CA ASP A 286 4.28 7.19 24.79
C ASP A 286 4.70 5.71 24.70
N ASN A 287 5.89 5.42 24.16
CA ASN A 287 6.40 4.06 24.05
C ASN A 287 7.51 3.88 25.09
N ALA A 288 7.14 3.34 26.25
CA ALA A 288 8.03 3.01 27.37
C ALA A 288 8.97 1.81 27.07
N GLY A 289 9.57 1.79 25.89
CA GLY A 289 10.70 0.94 25.50
C GLY A 289 11.95 1.80 25.29
N PRO A 290 13.16 1.22 25.20
CA PRO A 290 14.40 1.98 25.14
C PRO A 290 14.35 2.99 23.99
N GLY A 291 14.48 4.28 24.32
CA GLY A 291 14.37 5.42 23.42
C GLY A 291 15.29 5.36 22.21
N LYS A 292 14.75 4.83 21.10
CA LYS A 292 15.43 4.77 19.81
C LYS A 292 14.77 5.73 18.84
N ASP A 293 15.60 6.40 18.05
CA ASP A 293 15.13 7.24 16.97
C ASP A 293 14.36 6.42 15.93
N ARG A 294 13.39 7.08 15.31
CA ARG A 294 12.51 6.54 14.27
C ARG A 294 12.67 7.36 13.00
N TYR A 295 12.24 6.79 11.88
CA TYR A 295 12.16 7.53 10.63
C TYR A 295 10.80 8.22 10.50
N LEU A 296 10.75 9.40 9.90
CA LEU A 296 9.48 10.00 9.52
C LEU A 296 8.79 9.11 8.48
N ALA A 297 7.48 8.95 8.60
CA ALA A 297 6.62 8.38 7.58
C ALA A 297 5.42 9.28 7.31
N GLY A 298 4.80 9.14 6.15
CA GLY A 298 3.60 9.89 5.81
C GLY A 298 2.89 9.35 4.59
N THR A 299 1.75 9.96 4.28
CA THR A 299 0.88 9.57 3.19
C THR A 299 0.90 10.60 2.07
N CYS A 300 0.81 10.13 0.83
CA CYS A 300 0.84 10.95 -0.37
C CYS A 300 -0.32 10.56 -1.29
N ALA A 301 -1.05 11.57 -1.75
CA ALA A 301 -2.21 11.42 -2.61
C ALA A 301 -2.00 11.98 -4.04
N CYS A 302 -0.76 12.38 -4.37
CA CYS A 302 -0.48 13.03 -5.65
C CYS A 302 -0.85 12.16 -6.85
N THR A 303 -1.15 12.82 -7.98
CA THR A 303 -1.53 12.12 -9.22
C THR A 303 -0.40 11.24 -9.75
N SER A 304 0.86 11.61 -9.50
CA SER A 304 2.00 10.79 -9.95
C SER A 304 2.08 9.47 -9.18
N CYS A 305 1.95 9.49 -7.85
CA CYS A 305 2.02 8.29 -7.01
C CYS A 305 0.90 7.31 -7.36
N ARG A 306 -0.35 7.77 -7.43
CA ARG A 306 -1.49 6.89 -7.73
C ARG A 306 -1.40 6.24 -9.10
N ARG A 307 -0.91 6.97 -10.11
CA ARG A 307 -0.77 6.45 -11.48
C ARG A 307 0.49 5.61 -11.68
N CYS A 308 1.43 5.63 -10.73
CA CYS A 308 2.59 4.74 -10.73
C CYS A 308 2.36 3.46 -9.92
N SER A 309 1.58 3.51 -8.83
CA SER A 309 1.26 2.31 -8.04
C SER A 309 0.01 1.61 -8.55
N GLY A 310 -0.97 2.35 -9.07
CA GLY A 310 -2.32 1.88 -9.36
C GLY A 310 -3.34 2.13 -8.24
N PHE A 311 -2.93 2.72 -7.11
CA PHE A 311 -3.75 2.83 -5.90
C PHE A 311 -3.76 4.23 -5.32
N ASP A 312 -4.80 4.55 -4.56
CA ASP A 312 -5.10 5.95 -4.25
C ASP A 312 -4.13 6.65 -3.31
N ILE A 313 -3.60 5.94 -2.31
CA ILE A 313 -2.76 6.49 -1.25
C ILE A 313 -1.46 5.70 -1.17
N GLN A 314 -0.35 6.40 -1.37
CA GLN A 314 0.98 5.86 -1.16
C GLN A 314 1.48 6.25 0.23
N SER A 315 2.02 5.27 0.95
CA SER A 315 2.70 5.49 2.24
C SER A 315 4.21 5.38 2.07
N TRP A 316 4.94 6.42 2.49
CA TRP A 316 6.39 6.52 2.38
C TRP A 316 7.04 6.63 3.75
N ALA A 317 8.15 5.94 3.95
CA ALA A 317 9.11 6.19 5.02
C ALA A 317 10.35 6.88 4.44
N PHE A 318 10.84 7.93 5.08
CA PHE A 318 11.99 8.71 4.62
C PHE A 318 13.28 8.19 5.27
N ILE A 319 14.05 7.40 4.52
CA ILE A 319 15.18 6.63 5.06
C ILE A 319 16.46 6.98 4.30
N PRO A 320 17.54 7.38 4.99
CA PRO A 320 18.83 7.62 4.33
C PRO A 320 19.34 6.38 3.60
N ARG A 321 19.92 6.58 2.42
CA ARG A 321 20.48 5.51 1.58
C ARG A 321 21.48 4.62 2.33
N ALA A 322 22.29 5.22 3.22
CA ALA A 322 23.24 4.53 4.08
C ALA A 322 22.62 3.52 5.06
N ASN A 323 21.30 3.57 5.27
CA ASN A 323 20.57 2.69 6.16
C ASN A 323 19.78 1.60 5.44
N ILE A 324 19.86 1.53 4.11
CA ILE A 324 19.12 0.56 3.29
C ILE A 324 20.08 -0.46 2.70
N PHE A 325 19.79 -1.74 2.93
CA PHE A 325 20.66 -2.85 2.51
C PHE A 325 19.86 -3.88 1.72
N MET A 326 20.16 -3.96 0.42
CA MET A 326 19.55 -4.90 -0.51
C MET A 326 20.07 -6.32 -0.26
N ARG A 327 19.18 -7.30 -0.26
CA ARG A 327 19.50 -8.72 -0.09
C ARG A 327 19.55 -9.41 -1.45
N HIS A 328 20.77 -9.70 -1.90
CA HIS A 328 20.99 -10.41 -3.16
C HIS A 328 20.87 -11.94 -2.99
N SER A 329 21.36 -12.48 -1.87
CA SER A 329 21.24 -13.90 -1.54
C SER A 329 21.08 -14.08 -0.02
N LYS A 330 20.80 -15.32 0.44
CA LYS A 330 20.64 -15.64 1.87
C LYS A 330 21.85 -15.23 2.73
N LYS A 331 23.04 -15.07 2.15
CA LYS A 331 24.28 -14.74 2.86
C LYS A 331 24.89 -13.40 2.47
N GLN A 332 24.30 -12.67 1.53
CA GLN A 332 24.89 -11.45 0.98
C GLN A 332 23.89 -10.29 0.99
N SER A 333 24.21 -9.28 1.79
CA SER A 333 23.60 -7.96 1.75
C SER A 333 24.59 -6.93 1.25
N MET A 334 24.10 -5.94 0.51
CA MET A 334 24.88 -4.81 0.01
C MET A 334 24.14 -3.51 0.30
N GLY A 335 24.88 -2.43 0.54
CA GLY A 335 24.28 -1.10 0.63
C GLY A 335 23.53 -0.74 -0.64
N LEU A 336 22.51 0.11 -0.52
CA LEU A 336 21.73 0.55 -1.67
C LEU A 336 22.57 1.45 -2.59
N ASP A 337 22.89 0.94 -3.78
CA ASP A 337 23.54 1.68 -4.85
C ASP A 337 22.88 1.38 -6.19
N PHE A 338 21.91 2.22 -6.59
CA PHE A 338 21.09 2.03 -7.78
C PHE A 338 21.88 1.77 -9.06
N SER A 339 23.10 2.30 -9.17
CA SER A 339 23.95 2.13 -10.36
C SER A 339 24.62 0.76 -10.44
N ASN A 340 24.81 0.09 -9.30
CA ASN A 340 25.59 -1.13 -9.18
C ASN A 340 24.79 -2.33 -8.63
N LEU A 341 23.47 -2.19 -8.51
CA LEU A 341 22.61 -3.32 -8.14
C LEU A 341 22.62 -4.40 -9.23
N PRO A 342 22.58 -5.69 -8.84
CA PRO A 342 22.41 -6.78 -9.79
C PRO A 342 21.19 -6.60 -10.70
N ALA A 343 21.37 -6.90 -11.99
CA ALA A 343 20.32 -6.78 -12.98
C ALA A 343 19.09 -7.61 -12.60
N GLY A 344 17.90 -7.03 -12.78
CA GLY A 344 16.63 -7.69 -12.48
C GLY A 344 16.19 -7.62 -11.01
N MET A 345 16.97 -6.99 -10.12
CA MET A 345 16.55 -6.77 -8.73
C MET A 345 15.46 -5.68 -8.64
N LEU A 346 15.67 -4.56 -9.33
CA LEU A 346 14.73 -3.45 -9.44
C LEU A 346 14.53 -3.08 -10.90
N ARG A 347 13.41 -2.44 -11.20
CA ARG A 347 13.18 -1.73 -12.45
C ARG A 347 12.97 -0.25 -12.16
N SER A 348 13.74 0.59 -12.84
CA SER A 348 13.72 2.03 -12.68
C SER A 348 12.84 2.70 -13.73
N TYR A 349 12.06 3.70 -13.31
CA TYR A 349 11.23 4.52 -14.15
C TYR A 349 11.43 6.00 -13.81
N SER A 350 11.87 6.79 -14.79
CA SER A 350 11.91 8.25 -14.66
C SER A 350 10.51 8.82 -14.82
N SER A 351 9.87 9.18 -13.71
CA SER A 351 8.50 9.73 -13.72
C SER A 351 8.46 11.22 -14.08
N SER A 352 9.56 11.94 -13.85
CA SER A 352 9.76 13.33 -14.29
C SER A 352 11.26 13.63 -14.29
N PRO A 353 11.72 14.74 -14.90
CA PRO A 353 13.13 15.12 -14.85
C PRO A 353 13.65 15.11 -13.40
N GLY A 354 14.77 14.43 -13.18
CA GLY A 354 15.39 14.30 -11.86
C GLY A 354 14.69 13.39 -10.86
N VAL A 355 13.57 12.72 -11.21
CA VAL A 355 12.79 11.87 -10.30
C VAL A 355 12.70 10.44 -10.83
N THR A 356 13.11 9.48 -10.01
CA THR A 356 13.10 8.07 -10.36
C THR A 356 12.29 7.25 -9.36
N ARG A 357 11.53 6.29 -9.89
CA ARG A 357 10.75 5.31 -9.14
C ARG A 357 11.29 3.92 -9.40
N GLU A 358 11.55 3.17 -8.34
CA GLU A 358 11.97 1.78 -8.40
C GLU A 358 10.81 0.87 -8.04
N PHE A 359 10.56 -0.12 -8.86
CA PHE A 359 9.54 -1.13 -8.62
C PHE A 359 10.07 -2.54 -8.85
N CYS A 360 9.37 -3.53 -8.29
CA CYS A 360 9.70 -4.93 -8.48
C CYS A 360 9.38 -5.36 -9.92
N PRO A 361 10.35 -5.87 -10.71
CA PRO A 361 10.08 -6.34 -12.06
C PRO A 361 9.25 -7.62 -12.11
N GLY A 362 9.09 -8.34 -10.98
CA GLY A 362 8.31 -9.57 -10.89
C GLY A 362 6.82 -9.33 -10.67
N CYS A 363 6.46 -8.56 -9.63
CA CYS A 363 5.06 -8.36 -9.25
C CYS A 363 4.54 -6.93 -9.40
N GLY A 364 5.37 -5.95 -9.78
CA GLY A 364 4.95 -4.54 -9.93
C GLY A 364 5.03 -3.71 -8.64
N ALA A 365 5.31 -4.34 -7.49
CA ALA A 365 5.36 -3.65 -6.20
C ALA A 365 6.23 -2.39 -6.24
N THR A 366 5.67 -1.25 -5.80
CA THR A 366 6.45 -0.02 -5.62
C THR A 366 7.45 -0.22 -4.49
N VAL A 367 8.72 0.12 -4.70
CA VAL A 367 9.80 -0.11 -3.72
C VAL A 367 10.36 1.21 -3.21
N PHE A 368 10.94 2.01 -4.12
CA PHE A 368 11.62 3.26 -3.77
C PHE A 368 11.17 4.42 -4.64
N TRP A 369 11.23 5.62 -4.09
CA TRP A 369 11.26 6.87 -4.84
C TRP A 369 12.50 7.65 -4.42
N HIS A 370 13.17 8.25 -5.40
CA HIS A 370 14.34 9.10 -5.17
C HIS A 370 14.43 10.19 -6.23
N ASN A 371 15.18 11.25 -5.93
CA ASN A 371 15.42 12.33 -6.87
C ASN A 371 16.85 12.86 -6.80
N THR A 372 17.21 13.73 -7.74
CA THR A 372 18.53 14.35 -7.82
C THR A 372 18.76 15.45 -6.79
N ASP A 373 17.70 16.01 -6.20
CA ASP A 373 17.81 17.09 -5.22
C ASP A 373 18.23 16.58 -3.83
N ARG A 374 17.80 15.37 -3.46
CA ARG A 374 18.11 14.70 -2.18
C ARG A 374 18.50 13.22 -2.40
N PRO A 375 19.56 12.92 -3.17
CA PRO A 375 19.88 11.56 -3.61
C PRO A 375 20.20 10.58 -2.48
N GLU A 376 20.58 11.09 -1.31
CA GLU A 376 20.90 10.29 -0.13
C GLU A 376 19.70 10.04 0.80
N LEU A 377 18.53 10.62 0.54
CA LEU A 377 17.31 10.38 1.33
C LEU A 377 16.25 9.73 0.44
N ILE A 378 15.95 8.47 0.72
CA ILE A 378 15.12 7.61 -0.12
C ILE A 378 13.73 7.47 0.51
N ASP A 379 12.71 7.55 -0.32
CA ASP A 379 11.33 7.27 0.10
C ASP A 379 11.08 5.78 -0.12
N VAL A 380 10.80 5.06 0.97
CA VAL A 380 10.63 3.60 0.99
C VAL A 380 9.16 3.24 1.16
N SER A 381 8.63 2.37 0.29
CA SER A 381 7.23 1.93 0.35
C SER A 381 6.94 1.10 1.59
N VAL A 382 6.10 1.63 2.48
CA VAL A 382 5.82 1.03 3.80
C VAL A 382 5.11 -0.34 3.69
N GLY A 383 4.36 -0.58 2.61
CA GLY A 383 3.70 -1.88 2.38
C GLY A 383 4.65 -3.08 2.35
N LEU A 384 5.94 -2.85 2.08
CA LEU A 384 6.94 -3.90 2.00
C LEU A 384 7.51 -4.33 3.35
N PHE A 385 7.39 -3.51 4.41
CA PHE A 385 7.95 -3.84 5.72
C PHE A 385 7.27 -5.03 6.40
N ASN A 386 8.09 -5.81 7.09
CA ASN A 386 7.73 -7.00 7.87
C ASN A 386 7.95 -6.70 9.36
N ASP A 387 7.10 -5.85 9.95
CA ASP A 387 7.10 -5.61 11.39
C ASP A 387 6.07 -6.55 12.05
N PRO A 388 6.49 -7.44 12.97
CA PRO A 388 5.56 -8.33 13.68
C PRO A 388 4.56 -7.59 14.58
N LYS A 389 4.80 -6.31 14.91
CA LYS A 389 3.89 -5.51 15.75
C LYS A 389 2.75 -4.85 14.99
N GLY A 390 2.84 -4.78 13.66
CA GLY A 390 1.82 -4.13 12.85
C GLY A 390 2.35 -3.54 11.56
N VAL A 391 1.49 -3.44 10.55
CA VAL A 391 1.88 -3.03 9.19
C VAL A 391 2.30 -1.56 9.07
N ARG A 392 1.92 -0.69 10.01
CA ARG A 392 2.37 0.71 10.10
C ARG A 392 3.77 0.84 10.70
N ALA A 393 4.33 -0.23 11.26
CA ALA A 393 5.66 -0.28 11.85
C ALA A 393 5.97 0.90 12.80
N GLU A 394 5.05 1.24 13.70
CA GLU A 394 5.13 2.45 14.56
C GLU A 394 6.31 2.44 15.55
N ASP A 395 6.91 1.27 15.77
CA ASP A 395 8.17 1.09 16.48
C ASP A 395 9.37 1.67 15.72
N TRP A 396 9.26 1.76 14.41
CA TRP A 396 10.30 2.20 13.46
C TRP A 396 9.98 3.54 12.82
N LEU A 397 8.69 3.84 12.67
CA LEU A 397 8.17 4.95 11.92
C LEU A 397 7.39 5.90 12.83
N ASP A 398 7.64 7.19 12.68
CA ASP A 398 6.87 8.27 13.27
C ASP A 398 5.99 8.89 12.18
N TRP A 399 4.69 8.72 12.27
CA TRP A 399 3.75 9.10 11.22
C TRP A 399 3.38 10.57 11.32
N TRP A 400 3.63 11.31 10.24
CA TRP A 400 3.17 12.67 10.08
C TRP A 400 1.66 12.70 9.89
N ALA A 401 0.96 13.24 10.88
CA ALA A 401 -0.50 13.27 10.92
C ALA A 401 -1.10 14.66 10.67
N GLU A 402 -0.28 15.71 10.50
CA GLU A 402 -0.79 17.07 10.29
C GLU A 402 -1.27 17.29 8.84
N ARG A 403 -0.86 16.44 7.90
CA ARG A 403 -1.16 16.62 6.47
C ARG A 403 -1.04 15.31 5.68
N VAL A 404 -1.88 15.20 4.65
CA VAL A 404 -1.69 14.29 3.51
C VAL A 404 -0.95 15.04 2.41
N SER A 405 0.20 14.51 1.98
CA SER A 405 1.03 15.15 0.97
C SER A 405 0.30 15.23 -0.39
N PHE A 406 0.35 16.40 -1.03
CA PHE A 406 -0.33 16.75 -2.27
C PHE A 406 -1.83 16.49 -2.24
N ALA A 407 -2.48 16.84 -1.13
CA ALA A 407 -3.93 16.78 -0.98
C ALA A 407 -4.69 17.48 -2.13
N GLU A 408 -4.16 18.64 -2.55
CA GLU A 408 -4.70 19.50 -3.60
C GLU A 408 -4.78 18.83 -4.99
N ASP A 409 -3.85 17.94 -5.33
CA ASP A 409 -3.85 17.18 -6.59
C ASP A 409 -5.12 16.33 -6.75
N ARG A 410 -5.82 16.06 -5.63
CA ARG A 410 -7.10 15.35 -5.61
C ARG A 410 -8.30 16.29 -5.49
N CYS A 411 -8.16 17.41 -4.80
CA CYS A 411 -9.27 18.34 -4.55
C CYS A 411 -9.62 19.22 -5.75
N GLU A 412 -8.66 19.57 -6.62
CA GLU A 412 -8.94 20.40 -7.81
C GLU A 412 -9.71 19.66 -8.91
N ALA A 413 -9.79 18.33 -8.84
CA ALA A 413 -10.62 17.51 -9.71
C ALA A 413 -12.07 17.47 -9.17
N SER A 414 -12.83 18.54 -9.40
CA SER A 414 -14.27 18.54 -9.15
C SER A 414 -14.94 17.30 -9.78
N GLY A 415 -15.42 16.38 -8.94
CA GLY A 415 -16.16 15.19 -9.37
C GLY A 415 -15.55 13.81 -9.06
N LEU A 416 -14.56 13.69 -8.16
CA LEU A 416 -14.27 12.41 -7.51
C LEU A 416 -15.34 12.14 -6.43
N LEU A 417 -16.11 11.04 -6.54
CA LEU A 417 -17.01 10.63 -5.44
C LEU A 417 -16.24 9.99 -4.27
N TRP A 418 -15.03 9.49 -4.53
CA TRP A 418 -14.08 9.05 -3.51
C TRP A 418 -13.02 10.13 -3.29
N ASP A 419 -13.10 10.78 -2.14
CA ASP A 419 -12.10 11.71 -1.63
C ASP A 419 -11.27 11.01 -0.54
N PRO A 420 -10.27 10.18 -0.93
CA PRO A 420 -9.41 9.50 0.03
C PRO A 420 -8.62 10.52 0.87
N VAL A 421 -8.46 11.75 0.39
CA VAL A 421 -7.69 12.80 1.05
C VAL A 421 -8.44 13.34 2.25
N THR A 422 -9.70 13.74 2.10
CA THR A 422 -10.48 14.27 3.24
C THR A 422 -10.72 13.19 4.28
N CYS A 423 -11.02 11.96 3.85
CA CYS A 423 -11.13 10.79 4.74
C CYS A 423 -9.86 10.61 5.58
N LEU A 424 -8.70 10.58 4.92
CA LEU A 424 -7.40 10.39 5.55
C LEU A 424 -6.99 11.57 6.45
N ALA A 425 -7.18 12.81 5.99
CA ALA A 425 -6.87 14.01 6.77
C ALA A 425 -7.72 14.09 8.05
N THR A 426 -9.00 13.71 7.97
CA THR A 426 -9.91 13.67 9.11
C THR A 426 -9.45 12.62 10.14
N GLY A 427 -9.11 11.41 9.68
CA GLY A 427 -8.64 10.37 10.60
C GLY A 427 -7.25 10.65 11.19
N LEU A 428 -6.33 11.26 10.44
CA LEU A 428 -5.03 11.70 10.96
C LEU A 428 -5.18 12.79 12.02
N LYS A 429 -6.10 13.74 11.84
CA LYS A 429 -6.41 14.74 12.88
C LYS A 429 -6.94 14.08 14.16
N GLY A 430 -7.88 13.13 14.02
CA GLY A 430 -8.40 12.36 15.15
C GLY A 430 -7.30 11.55 15.88
N TYR A 431 -6.31 11.04 15.14
CA TYR A 431 -5.14 10.35 15.70
C TYR A 431 -4.29 11.29 16.58
N ILE A 432 -4.03 12.53 16.15
CA ILE A 432 -3.30 13.52 16.96
C ILE A 432 -4.06 13.84 18.25
N GLU A 433 -5.37 14.11 18.15
CA GLU A 433 -6.22 14.48 19.28
C GLU A 433 -6.27 13.37 20.33
N ALA A 434 -6.34 12.11 19.91
CA ALA A 434 -6.32 10.95 20.79
C ALA A 434 -5.01 10.84 21.59
N ARG A 435 -3.87 11.00 20.92
CA ARG A 435 -2.55 10.97 21.57
C ARG A 435 -2.39 12.09 22.60
N ALA A 436 -2.86 13.29 22.26
CA ALA A 436 -2.86 14.42 23.18
C ALA A 436 -3.76 14.21 24.41
N GLY A 437 -4.87 13.48 24.26
CA GLY A 437 -5.78 13.12 25.35
C GLY A 437 -5.19 12.10 26.33
N VAL A 438 -4.47 11.08 25.84
CA VAL A 438 -3.81 10.05 26.68
C VAL A 438 -2.74 10.67 27.59
N GLY A 439 -1.96 11.63 27.08
CA GLY A 439 -0.93 12.32 27.86
C GLY A 439 -1.45 13.23 28.98
N ARG A 440 -2.74 13.63 28.95
CA ARG A 440 -3.40 14.36 30.04
C ARG A 440 -3.95 13.42 31.12
N SER A 441 -4.37 12.21 30.74
CA SER A 441 -4.95 11.24 31.69
C SER A 441 -3.92 10.57 32.59
N MET A 442 -2.64 10.52 32.20
CA MET A 442 -1.54 9.94 33.01
C MET A 442 -0.90 10.93 34.00
N LYS A 443 -1.38 12.17 34.07
CA LYS A 443 -0.84 13.23 34.94
C LYS A 443 -1.73 13.59 36.13
N ASN A 444 -2.79 12.83 36.37
CA ASN A 444 -3.69 13.00 37.52
C ASN A 444 -3.55 11.85 38.51
#